data_AF-A0A2W4XZ23-F1
#
_entry.id   AF-A0A2W4XZ23-F1
#
_cell.length_a   1.000
_cell.length_b   1.000
_cell.length_c   1.000
_cell.angle_alpha   90.00
_cell.angle_beta   90.00
_cell.angle_gamma   90.00
#
_symmetry.space_group_name_H-M   'P 1'
#
loop_
_entity.id
_entity.type
_entity.pdbx_description
1 polymer ?
#
loop_
_entity_poly.entity_id
_entity_poly.type
_entity_poly.pdbx_seq_one_letter_code
_entity_poly.pdbx_strand_id
1 'polypeptide(L)' 'MKRLALVAVIAIAAFSTSACITVIDADNDDTAWHGNNAQPFDTARSECRDRVDSSNSAAFKDCMAEKGWTRS' A
#
# COMPACT_ATOMS: atom_id res chain seq x y z
N MET A 1 -7.96 -44.19 -10.26
CA MET A 1 -7.20 -43.58 -9.15
C MET A 1 -6.80 -42.17 -9.55
N LYS A 2 -7.25 -41.18 -8.78
CA LYS A 2 -7.06 -39.74 -9.02
C LYS A 2 -5.59 -39.35 -8.86
N ARG A 3 -5.02 -38.62 -9.83
CA ARG A 3 -3.89 -37.72 -9.59
C ARG A 3 -4.31 -36.34 -10.06
N LEU A 4 -4.68 -35.53 -9.09
CA LEU A 4 -5.14 -34.16 -9.22
C LEU A 4 -3.93 -33.23 -9.34
N ALA A 5 -4.03 -32.28 -10.27
CA ALA A 5 -3.49 -30.91 -10.26
C ALA A 5 -1.96 -30.75 -10.12
N LEU A 6 -1.30 -29.83 -10.82
CA LEU A 6 -1.53 -28.39 -10.72
C LEU A 6 -1.00 -27.72 -11.99
N VAL A 7 -1.90 -27.03 -12.71
CA VAL A 7 -1.55 -26.07 -13.76
C VAL A 7 -1.06 -24.82 -13.04
N ALA A 8 0.23 -24.52 -13.16
CA ALA A 8 0.78 -23.24 -12.72
C ALA A 8 0.34 -22.15 -13.72
N VAL A 9 -0.82 -21.56 -13.49
CA VAL A 9 -1.20 -20.28 -14.12
C VAL A 9 -0.37 -19.21 -13.42
N ILE A 10 0.75 -18.81 -14.03
CA ILE A 10 1.44 -17.58 -13.66
C ILE A 10 0.58 -16.45 -14.25
N ALA A 11 -0.34 -15.93 -13.45
CA ALA A 11 -1.11 -14.75 -13.81
C ALA A 11 -0.16 -13.54 -13.82
N ILE A 12 0.04 -12.98 -14.99
CA ILE A 12 0.74 -11.70 -15.20
C ILE A 12 -0.17 -10.61 -14.66
N ALA A 13 0.17 -10.02 -13.51
CA ALA A 13 -0.43 -8.77 -13.06
C ALA A 13 0.39 -7.60 -13.59
N ALA A 14 0.18 -7.23 -14.86
CA ALA A 14 0.56 -5.92 -15.35
C ALA A 14 -0.39 -4.91 -14.71
N PHE A 15 0.05 -4.30 -13.61
CA PHE A 15 -0.62 -3.14 -13.02
C PHE A 15 -0.39 -1.93 -13.93
N SER A 16 -1.18 -1.84 -15.01
CA SER A 16 -1.48 -0.57 -15.64
C SER A 16 -2.40 0.20 -14.70
N THR A 17 -1.84 0.74 -13.62
CA THR A 17 -2.55 1.71 -12.78
C THR A 17 -2.63 3.00 -13.58
N SER A 18 -3.75 3.19 -14.29
CA SER A 18 -4.21 4.53 -14.62
C SER A 18 -4.17 5.35 -13.33
N ALA A 19 -3.43 6.46 -13.37
CA ALA A 19 -3.18 7.34 -12.24
C ALA A 19 -4.48 8.02 -11.78
N CYS A 20 -5.30 7.27 -11.05
CA CYS A 20 -6.34 7.82 -10.21
C CYS A 20 -5.62 8.32 -8.96
N ILE A 21 -5.25 9.61 -8.94
CA ILE A 21 -4.75 10.27 -7.73
C ILE A 21 -5.90 10.25 -6.71
N THR A 22 -5.93 9.25 -5.85
CA THR A 22 -6.86 9.21 -4.72
C THR A 22 -6.25 10.06 -3.61
N VAL A 23 -6.59 11.34 -3.59
CA VAL A 23 -6.38 12.18 -2.41
C VAL A 23 -7.36 11.69 -1.35
N ILE A 24 -6.87 10.93 -0.37
CA ILE A 24 -7.66 10.55 0.80
C ILE A 24 -7.35 11.60 1.86
N ASP A 25 -8.26 12.56 2.01
CA ASP A 25 -8.27 13.46 3.16
C ASP A 25 -8.68 12.61 4.37
N ALA A 26 -7.69 12.11 5.10
CA ALA A 26 -7.91 11.39 6.34
C ALA A 26 -8.29 12.41 7.42
N ASP A 27 -9.58 12.73 7.46
CA ASP A 27 -10.19 13.62 8.43
C ASP A 27 -9.86 13.15 9.86
N ASN A 28 -9.46 14.12 10.68
CA ASN A 28 -9.19 14.02 12.11
C ASN A 28 -7.77 13.59 12.52
N ASP A 29 -6.85 14.57 12.44
CA ASP A 29 -5.63 14.65 13.25
C ASP A 29 -4.47 13.70 12.85
N ASP A 30 -3.80 13.95 11.71
CA ASP A 30 -2.38 13.60 11.48
C ASP A 30 -1.97 13.88 10.00
N THR A 31 -1.66 15.15 9.68
CA THR A 31 -0.86 15.61 8.50
C THR A 31 -1.10 14.84 7.19
N ALA A 32 -1.89 15.45 6.29
CA ALA A 32 -2.44 14.82 5.09
C ALA A 32 -1.42 13.97 4.33
N TRP A 33 -1.71 12.68 4.23
CA TRP A 33 -0.95 11.77 3.38
C TRP A 33 -1.42 11.91 1.94
N HIS A 34 -0.48 12.15 1.04
CA HIS A 34 -0.71 12.30 -0.39
C HIS A 34 -0.17 11.08 -1.12
N GLY A 35 -1.04 10.39 -1.86
CA GLY A 35 -0.68 9.23 -2.68
C GLY A 35 -0.55 9.61 -4.15
N ASN A 36 0.55 9.22 -4.79
CA ASN A 36 0.72 9.32 -6.25
C ASN A 36 1.08 7.95 -6.82
N ASN A 37 0.17 7.34 -7.59
CA ASN A 37 0.24 5.91 -7.96
C ASN A 37 0.51 5.00 -6.74
N ALA A 38 -0.06 5.37 -5.60
CA ALA A 38 0.16 4.69 -4.34
C ALA A 38 -0.71 3.44 -4.21
N GLN A 39 -0.27 2.48 -3.40
CA GLN A 39 -1.16 1.42 -2.94
C GLN A 39 -2.34 1.99 -2.13
N PRO A 40 -3.50 1.30 -2.04
CA PRO A 40 -4.61 1.76 -1.21
C PRO A 40 -4.15 2.07 0.22
N PHE A 41 -4.53 3.25 0.74
CA PHE A 41 -3.97 3.81 1.98
C PHE A 41 -4.08 2.85 3.16
N ASP A 42 -5.26 2.25 3.39
CA ASP A 42 -5.46 1.35 4.52
C ASP A 42 -4.62 0.07 4.41
N THR A 43 -4.42 -0.45 3.19
CA THR A 43 -3.54 -1.60 2.96
C THR A 43 -2.09 -1.23 3.25
N ALA A 44 -1.60 -0.11 2.69
CA ALA A 44 -0.25 0.38 2.95
C ALA A 44 -0.02 0.64 4.44
N ARG A 45 -0.97 1.33 5.09
CA ARG A 45 -0.94 1.64 6.52
C ARG A 45 -0.91 0.40 7.39
N SER A 46 -1.74 -0.61 7.09
CA SER A 46 -1.75 -1.88 7.83
C SER A 46 -0.42 -2.60 7.69
N GLU A 47 0.06 -2.79 6.45
CA GLU A 47 1.32 -3.48 6.19
C GLU A 47 2.52 -2.78 6.84
N CYS A 48 2.53 -1.45 6.86
CA CYS A 48 3.60 -0.67 7.49
C CYS A 48 3.47 -0.65 9.02
N ARG A 49 2.25 -0.60 9.57
CA ARG A 49 2.02 -0.63 11.02
C ARG A 49 2.40 -1.98 11.62
N ASP A 50 2.23 -3.07 10.89
CA ASP A 50 2.65 -4.41 11.33
C ASP A 50 4.17 -4.55 11.51
N ARG A 51 4.96 -3.63 10.92
CA ARG A 51 6.42 -3.66 10.93
C ARG A 51 7.07 -2.71 11.93
N VAL A 52 6.30 -1.85 12.60
CA VAL A 52 6.84 -0.77 13.42
C VAL A 52 5.99 -0.52 14.67
N ASP A 53 6.64 -0.19 15.77
CA ASP A 53 5.94 0.05 17.05
C ASP A 53 5.13 1.36 17.07
N SER A 54 5.43 2.31 16.17
CA SER A 54 4.76 3.61 16.12
C SER A 54 4.57 4.14 14.71
N SER A 55 3.35 4.61 14.42
CA SER A 55 2.98 5.24 13.13
C SER A 55 3.61 6.62 12.90
N ASN A 56 4.26 7.21 13.90
CA ASN A 56 5.00 8.47 13.74
C ASN A 56 6.51 8.26 13.60
N SER A 57 6.97 7.01 13.67
CA SER A 57 8.39 6.67 13.48
C SER A 57 8.86 6.98 12.05
N ALA A 58 10.16 7.25 11.89
CA ALA A 58 10.77 7.40 10.56
C ALA A 58 10.57 6.13 9.72
N ALA A 59 10.73 4.95 10.32
CA ALA A 59 10.52 3.66 9.66
C ALA A 59 9.10 3.50 9.10
N PHE A 60 8.06 3.98 9.81
CA PHE A 60 6.70 3.99 9.28
C PHE A 60 6.58 4.89 8.05
N LYS A 61 7.17 6.09 8.10
CA LYS A 61 7.12 7.05 6.99
C LYS A 61 7.87 6.55 5.77
N ASP A 62 9.03 5.92 5.97
CA ASP A 62 9.83 5.32 4.90
C ASP A 62 9.05 4.17 4.23
N CYS A 63 8.42 3.29 5.02
CA CYS A 63 7.57 2.24 4.49
C CYS A 63 6.38 2.80 3.69
N MET A 64 5.71 3.84 4.21
CA MET A 64 4.62 4.50 3.49
C MET A 64 5.10 5.15 2.18
N ALA A 65 6.30 5.73 2.16
CA ALA A 65 6.93 6.29 0.96
C ALA A 65 7.22 5.21 -0.09
N GLU A 66 7.70 4.03 0.32
CA GLU A 66 7.84 2.87 -0.59
C GLU A 66 6.49 2.43 -1.20
N LYS A 67 5.38 2.65 -0.48
CA LYS A 67 4.02 2.39 -0.98
C LYS A 67 3.44 3.53 -1.82
N GLY A 68 4.18 4.61 -2.03
CA GLY A 68 3.78 5.77 -2.83
C GLY A 68 3.10 6.90 -2.06
N TRP A 69 3.16 6.89 -0.72
CA TRP A 69 2.56 7.90 0.15
C TRP A 69 3.58 8.89 0.71
N THR A 70 3.29 10.18 0.59
CA THR A 70 4.11 11.27 1.12
C THR A 70 3.31 12.08 2.14
N ARG A 71 3.94 12.50 3.24
CA ARG A 71 3.32 13.35 4.28
C ARG A 71 3.83 14.80 4.12
N SER A 72 2.93 15.78 4.08
CA SER A 72 3.26 17.22 4.05
C SER A 72 2.76 17.95 5.30
#